data_AF-A0A973V0Z8-F1
#
_entry.id   AF-A0A973V0Z8-F1
#
_cell.length_a   1.000
_cell.length_b   1.000
_cell.length_c   1.000
_cell.angle_alpha   90.00
_cell.angle_beta   90.00
_cell.angle_gamma   90.00
#
_symmetry.space_group_name_H-M   'P 1'
#
loop_
_entity.id
_entity.type
_entity.pdbx_description
1 polymer ?
#
loop_
_entity_poly.entity_id
_entity_poly.type
_entity_poly.pdbx_seq_one_letter_code
_entity_poly.pdbx_strand_id
1 'polypeptide(L)'
;ADPRRLARDAVRAGVGCELAPAWLFVGRIGAGSADADETEPVAYTDLPLAAVELAVVQTLHRDPALGWRRRVLGVDQPRVSGRVTRSPKLLEGKVPAGPLLEEIVLDACARHDLGTVRDVLGRYARWLADPAQAPAERVFATLDNVVDAGQGLHSFDGSWSFARDVTAEVAAVRAFLRFARRLQSGAYENPWPVGTAAERLAITLATTAGLTVSDDEVRLAAEIDAEIDEVFGDADPTDPAGWTVPRGHREALATVAKLNAALADTRAQVKWLDETVAERDQRLMEAAKIRKSITFRIGRIFTLPISVLVKLLRGGR
;
A
#
# COMPACT_ATOMS: atom_id res chain seq x y z
N ALA A 1 -18.13 3.01 6.23
CA ALA A 1 -17.80 4.21 7.03
C ALA A 1 -16.39 4.61 6.62
N ASP A 2 -16.19 5.85 6.19
CA ASP A 2 -14.88 6.34 5.75
C ASP A 2 -13.96 6.53 6.98
N PRO A 3 -12.83 5.81 7.07
CA PRO A 3 -11.91 5.90 8.19
C PRO A 3 -11.26 7.28 8.33
N ARG A 4 -11.07 8.04 7.25
CA ARG A 4 -10.51 9.40 7.32
C ARG A 4 -11.51 10.39 7.87
N ARG A 5 -12.76 10.30 7.44
CA ARG A 5 -13.86 11.09 8.01
C ARG A 5 -14.03 10.79 9.49
N LEU A 6 -13.99 9.52 9.88
CA LEU A 6 -14.05 9.11 11.29
C LEU A 6 -12.87 9.66 12.09
N ALA A 7 -11.64 9.52 11.58
CA ALA A 7 -10.43 10.06 12.24
C ALA A 7 -10.50 11.59 12.37
N ARG A 8 -10.96 12.29 11.34
CA ARG A 8 -11.15 13.75 11.35
C ARG A 8 -12.21 14.16 12.36
N ASP A 9 -13.35 13.48 12.38
CA ASP A 9 -14.45 13.78 13.30
C ASP A 9 -14.02 13.49 14.75
N ALA A 10 -13.23 12.44 14.97
CA ALA A 10 -12.61 12.13 16.25
C ALA A 10 -11.60 13.21 16.70
N VAL A 11 -10.73 13.67 15.80
CA VAL A 11 -9.80 14.78 16.09
C VAL A 11 -10.56 16.06 16.41
N ARG A 12 -11.62 16.39 15.64
CA ARG A 12 -12.47 17.56 15.90
C ARG A 12 -13.23 17.46 17.23
N ALA A 13 -13.62 16.25 17.62
CA ALA A 13 -14.27 15.97 18.88
C ALA A 13 -13.30 15.88 20.08
N GLY A 14 -12.00 16.06 19.86
CA GLY A 14 -10.98 16.01 20.91
C GLY A 14 -10.61 14.60 21.37
N VAL A 15 -11.14 13.55 20.75
CA VAL A 15 -10.87 12.14 21.07
C VAL A 15 -9.82 11.49 20.16
N GLY A 16 -9.16 12.29 19.31
CA GLY A 16 -8.14 11.80 18.36
C GLY A 16 -7.00 11.04 19.04
N CYS A 17 -6.60 11.45 20.25
CA CYS A 17 -5.55 10.77 21.03
C CYS A 17 -5.97 9.38 21.53
N GLU A 18 -7.27 9.16 21.76
CA GLU A 18 -7.82 7.87 22.18
C GLU A 18 -7.91 6.86 21.03
N LEU A 19 -8.02 7.36 19.80
CA LEU A 19 -8.11 6.54 18.57
C LEU A 19 -6.80 6.47 17.80
N ALA A 20 -5.70 6.95 18.37
CA ALA A 20 -4.40 6.90 17.72
C ALA A 20 -3.98 5.42 17.51
N PRO A 21 -3.59 5.02 16.29
CA PRO A 21 -3.18 3.64 16.02
C PRO A 21 -1.89 3.26 16.74
N ALA A 22 -1.10 4.25 17.15
CA ALA A 22 0.08 4.09 17.98
C ALA A 22 0.36 5.38 18.78
N TRP A 23 0.97 5.23 19.96
CA TRP A 23 1.46 6.34 20.77
C TRP A 23 2.99 6.39 20.73
N LEU A 24 3.55 7.58 20.48
CA LEU A 24 4.99 7.82 20.55
C LEU A 24 5.33 8.52 21.87
N PHE A 25 5.99 7.81 22.77
CA PHE A 25 6.43 8.35 24.06
C PHE A 25 7.83 8.95 23.90
N VAL A 26 7.97 10.26 24.13
CA VAL A 26 9.28 10.93 24.15
C VAL A 26 9.75 11.05 25.59
N GLY A 27 10.64 10.16 26.03
CA GLY A 27 11.33 10.30 27.31
C GLY A 27 12.41 11.39 27.24
N ARG A 28 12.28 12.46 28.01
CA ARG A 28 13.34 13.47 28.19
C ARG A 28 14.13 13.18 29.46
N ILE A 29 15.45 13.24 29.37
CA ILE A 29 16.33 13.22 30.54
C ILE A 29 16.59 14.69 30.92
N GLY A 30 15.85 15.20 31.89
CA GLY A 30 15.97 16.58 32.39
C GLY A 30 15.14 16.78 33.66
N ALA A 31 15.69 17.52 34.64
CA ALA A 31 15.10 17.69 35.96
C ALA A 31 13.79 18.50 35.92
N GLY A 32 12.75 17.93 36.52
CA GLY A 32 11.46 18.50 36.90
C GLY A 32 11.15 19.94 36.47
N SER A 33 10.35 20.08 35.43
CA SER A 33 9.35 21.15 35.36
C SER A 33 7.99 20.46 35.33
N ALA A 34 7.21 20.63 36.40
CA ALA A 34 5.84 20.14 36.52
C ALA A 34 4.82 21.05 35.81
N ASP A 35 5.27 22.11 35.15
CA ASP A 35 4.50 22.87 34.16
C ASP A 35 4.81 22.31 32.77
N ALA A 36 4.22 21.16 32.45
CA ALA A 36 4.02 20.78 31.06
C ALA A 36 2.79 21.57 30.57
N ASP A 37 3.05 22.76 30.04
CA ASP A 37 2.08 23.62 29.38
C ASP A 37 1.23 22.75 28.41
N GLU A 38 -0.11 22.81 28.49
CA GLU A 38 -1.08 22.00 27.72
C GLU A 38 -0.95 22.13 26.18
N THR A 39 0.02 22.89 25.70
CA THR A 39 0.40 23.06 24.29
C THR A 39 1.62 22.23 23.89
N GLU A 40 1.79 21.03 24.44
CA GLU A 40 2.89 20.15 24.04
C GLU A 40 2.76 19.72 22.56
N PRO A 41 3.84 19.81 21.76
CA PRO A 41 3.79 19.54 20.34
C PRO A 41 3.53 18.06 20.06
N VAL A 42 2.45 17.77 19.35
CA VAL A 42 2.15 16.42 18.86
C VAL A 42 3.19 16.05 17.80
N ALA A 43 4.04 15.08 18.12
CA ALA A 43 4.99 14.48 17.18
C ALA A 43 4.33 13.28 16.48
N TYR A 44 4.44 13.22 15.15
CA TYR A 44 3.93 12.09 14.37
C TYR A 44 4.85 11.76 13.20
N THR A 45 4.73 10.52 12.73
CA THR A 45 5.29 10.05 11.46
C THR A 45 4.19 10.08 10.42
N ASP A 46 4.49 10.58 9.22
CA ASP A 46 3.51 10.79 8.17
C ASP A 46 3.43 9.68 7.12
N LEU A 47 4.25 8.65 7.27
CA LEU A 47 4.32 7.51 6.36
C LEU A 47 4.17 6.18 7.10
N PRO A 48 3.71 5.15 6.38
CA PRO A 48 3.66 3.80 6.91
C PRO A 48 5.05 3.22 7.19
N LEU A 49 5.07 2.16 8.00
CA LEU A 49 6.29 1.40 8.30
C LEU A 49 7.00 0.87 7.05
N ALA A 50 6.27 0.55 5.99
CA ALA A 50 6.84 0.10 4.72
C ALA A 50 7.74 1.17 4.05
N ALA A 51 7.48 2.46 4.31
CA ALA A 51 8.23 3.59 3.76
C ALA A 51 9.09 4.28 4.84
N VAL A 52 9.57 3.55 5.84
CA VAL A 52 10.32 4.10 6.98
C VAL A 52 11.56 4.89 6.54
N GLU A 53 12.19 4.51 5.42
CA GLU A 53 13.34 5.21 4.85
C GLU A 53 13.01 6.65 4.46
N LEU A 54 11.76 6.91 4.02
CA LEU A 54 11.26 8.22 3.63
C LEU A 54 10.46 8.92 4.74
N ALA A 55 10.17 8.22 5.84
CA ALA A 55 9.35 8.73 6.94
C ALA A 55 10.07 9.89 7.66
N VAL A 56 9.32 10.97 7.90
CA VAL A 56 9.81 12.15 8.61
C VAL A 56 9.00 12.30 9.89
N VAL A 57 9.71 12.46 11.01
CA VAL A 57 9.07 12.83 12.28
C VAL A 57 8.91 14.34 12.28
N GLN A 58 7.71 14.82 12.59
CA GLN A 58 7.43 16.25 12.61
C GLN A 58 6.48 16.62 13.74
N THR A 59 6.56 17.87 14.15
CA THR A 59 5.67 18.47 15.14
C THR A 59 4.80 19.53 14.51
N LEU A 60 3.53 19.53 14.90
CA LEU A 60 2.60 20.61 14.59
C LEU A 60 2.45 21.50 15.82
N HIS A 61 2.58 22.80 15.61
CA HIS A 61 2.29 23.81 16.63
C HIS A 61 1.34 24.85 16.05
N ARG A 62 0.42 25.33 16.88
CA ARG A 62 -0.49 26.39 16.50
C ARG A 62 0.13 27.73 16.86
N ASP A 63 0.46 28.52 15.85
CA ASP A 63 0.86 29.92 15.99
C ASP A 63 -0.43 30.79 15.99
N PRO A 64 -0.66 31.60 17.04
CA PRO A 64 -1.85 32.45 17.11
C PRO A 64 -2.02 33.44 15.94
N ALA A 65 -0.92 33.89 15.34
CA ALA A 65 -0.92 34.87 14.25
C ALA A 65 -0.85 34.20 12.87
N LEU A 66 -0.12 33.09 12.74
CA LEU A 66 0.19 32.48 11.45
C LEU A 66 -0.54 31.16 11.17
N GLY A 67 -1.32 30.66 12.14
CA GLY A 67 -2.06 29.41 12.04
C GLY A 67 -1.18 28.20 12.35
N TRP A 68 -1.47 27.05 11.72
CA TRP A 68 -0.69 25.85 11.94
C TRP A 68 0.69 25.96 11.29
N ARG A 69 1.72 25.58 12.05
CA ARG A 69 3.08 25.50 11.59
C ARG A 69 3.62 24.10 11.84
N ARG A 70 4.43 23.61 10.91
CA ARG A 70 5.10 22.33 11.00
C ARG A 70 6.61 22.52 11.13
N ARG A 71 7.21 21.71 12.00
CA ARG A 71 8.64 21.67 12.24
C ARG A 71 9.11 20.23 12.11
N VAL A 72 10.20 20.01 11.38
CA VAL A 72 10.77 18.68 11.21
C VAL A 72 11.68 18.36 12.40
N LEU A 73 11.63 17.11 12.85
CA LEU A 73 12.52 16.56 13.86
C LEU A 73 13.48 15.57 13.21
N GLY A 74 14.78 15.73 13.47
CA GLY A 74 15.82 14.81 13.01
C GLY A 74 16.70 15.38 11.91
N VAL A 75 17.09 14.53 10.96
CA VAL A 75 18.10 14.85 9.94
C VAL A 75 17.44 15.45 8.70
N ASP A 76 17.89 16.65 8.30
CA ASP A 76 17.39 17.44 7.16
C ASP A 76 17.92 16.97 5.79
N GLN A 77 18.58 15.82 5.72
CA GLN A 77 19.15 15.32 4.48
C GLN A 77 18.07 14.74 3.57
N PRO A 78 18.17 14.95 2.25
CA PRO A 78 17.31 14.29 1.28
C PRO A 78 17.37 12.76 1.45
N ARG A 79 16.21 12.13 1.39
CA ARG A 79 16.05 10.68 1.50
C ARG A 79 15.54 10.15 0.18
N VAL A 80 16.10 9.05 -0.30
CA VAL A 80 15.84 8.52 -1.65
C VAL A 80 15.42 7.07 -1.54
N SER A 81 14.35 6.71 -2.24
CA SER A 81 13.94 5.32 -2.44
C SER A 81 13.41 5.16 -3.86
N GLY A 82 14.06 4.29 -4.64
CA GLY A 82 13.81 4.21 -6.09
C GLY A 82 14.04 5.56 -6.79
N ARG A 83 13.02 6.05 -7.50
CA ARG A 83 13.01 7.37 -8.16
C ARG A 83 12.36 8.46 -7.33
N VAL A 84 11.85 8.14 -6.14
CA VAL A 84 11.20 9.08 -5.25
C VAL A 84 12.24 9.63 -4.28
N THR A 85 12.32 10.95 -4.21
CA THR A 85 13.14 11.65 -3.23
C THR A 85 12.25 12.47 -2.33
N ARG A 86 12.58 12.50 -1.04
CA ARG A 86 11.95 13.36 -0.06
C ARG A 86 12.97 14.30 0.53
N SER A 87 12.67 15.60 0.55
CA SER A 87 13.51 16.65 1.12
C SER A 87 12.85 17.20 2.40
N PRO A 88 13.21 16.69 3.60
CA PRO A 88 12.51 17.04 4.84
C PRO A 88 12.47 18.54 5.11
N LYS A 89 13.53 19.28 4.75
CA LYS A 89 13.62 20.74 4.93
C LYS A 89 12.48 21.51 4.24
N LEU A 90 11.97 21.01 3.11
CA LEU A 90 10.86 21.65 2.38
C LEU A 90 9.51 21.49 3.09
N LEU A 91 9.42 20.58 4.05
CA LEU A 91 8.24 20.46 4.90
C LEU A 91 8.16 21.62 5.89
N GLU A 92 9.27 22.20 6.34
CA GLU A 92 9.23 23.20 7.40
C GLU A 92 8.49 24.47 6.98
N GLY A 93 7.56 24.94 7.83
CA GLY A 93 6.90 26.22 7.60
C GLY A 93 5.42 26.22 7.94
N LYS A 94 4.69 27.11 7.26
CA LYS A 94 3.25 27.30 7.44
C LYS A 94 2.49 26.16 6.75
N VAL A 95 1.54 25.57 7.46
CA VAL A 95 0.61 24.59 6.88
C VAL A 95 -0.49 25.35 6.13
N PRO A 96 -0.74 25.05 4.85
CA PRO A 96 -1.86 25.63 4.13
C PRO A 96 -3.18 25.33 4.87
N ALA A 97 -4.01 26.37 5.03
CA ALA A 97 -5.33 26.24 5.63
C ALA A 97 -6.38 26.09 4.53
N GLY A 98 -7.34 25.19 4.72
CA GLY A 98 -8.43 24.93 3.78
C GLY A 98 -8.78 23.45 3.69
N PRO A 99 -9.89 23.11 3.02
CA PRO A 99 -10.21 21.71 2.70
C PRO A 99 -9.26 21.16 1.63
N LEU A 100 -9.00 19.86 1.69
CA LEU A 100 -8.33 19.16 0.60
C LEU A 100 -9.25 19.11 -0.62
N LEU A 101 -8.68 19.18 -1.83
CA LEU A 101 -9.47 19.06 -3.06
C LEU A 101 -10.20 17.71 -3.13
N GLU A 102 -9.56 16.63 -2.69
CA GLU A 102 -10.19 15.31 -2.60
C GLU A 102 -11.47 15.37 -1.76
N GLU A 103 -11.48 16.07 -0.61
CA GLU A 103 -12.67 16.19 0.23
C GLU A 103 -13.80 16.95 -0.46
N ILE A 104 -13.47 18.04 -1.16
CA ILE A 104 -14.46 18.84 -1.91
C ILE A 104 -15.08 18.00 -3.03
N VAL A 105 -14.27 17.25 -3.77
CA VAL A 105 -14.74 16.40 -4.87
C VAL A 105 -15.56 15.23 -4.33
N LEU A 106 -15.14 14.58 -3.23
CA LEU A 106 -15.91 13.50 -2.61
C LEU A 106 -17.28 13.98 -2.12
N ASP A 107 -17.34 15.15 -1.47
CA ASP A 107 -18.60 15.71 -0.97
C ASP A 107 -19.53 16.13 -2.13
N ALA A 108 -18.99 16.67 -3.22
CA ALA A 108 -19.76 16.95 -4.43
C ALA A 108 -20.27 15.66 -5.10
N CYS A 109 -19.45 14.60 -5.12
CA CYS A 109 -19.87 13.28 -5.63
C CYS A 109 -21.02 12.68 -4.82
N ALA A 110 -20.94 12.73 -3.49
CA ALA A 110 -22.00 12.24 -2.60
C ALA A 110 -23.32 13.01 -2.79
N ARG A 111 -23.24 14.30 -3.12
CA ARG A 111 -24.42 15.13 -3.44
C ARG A 111 -24.86 15.05 -4.90
N HIS A 112 -24.22 14.22 -5.72
CA HIS A 112 -24.43 14.13 -7.17
C HIS A 112 -24.27 15.49 -7.90
N ASP A 113 -23.46 16.40 -7.36
CA ASP A 113 -23.22 17.73 -7.93
C ASP A 113 -22.04 17.70 -8.91
N LEU A 114 -22.34 17.26 -10.13
CA LEU A 114 -21.37 17.22 -11.23
C LEU A 114 -20.88 18.61 -11.67
N GLY A 115 -21.62 19.68 -11.35
CA GLY A 115 -21.20 21.05 -11.65
C GLY A 115 -20.00 21.45 -10.81
N THR A 116 -20.10 21.24 -9.49
CA THR A 116 -18.99 21.50 -8.57
C THR A 116 -17.79 20.61 -8.88
N VAL A 117 -17.99 19.33 -9.22
CA VAL A 117 -16.89 18.45 -9.65
C VAL A 117 -16.18 19.02 -10.87
N ARG A 118 -16.92 19.45 -11.91
CA ARG A 118 -16.34 20.05 -13.12
C ARG A 118 -15.52 21.29 -12.82
N ASP A 119 -16.06 22.21 -12.02
CA ASP A 119 -15.39 23.48 -11.71
C ASP A 119 -14.11 23.26 -10.91
N VAL A 120 -14.14 22.36 -9.92
CA VAL A 120 -12.97 22.05 -9.09
C VAL A 120 -11.88 21.38 -9.91
N LEU A 121 -12.21 20.35 -10.69
CA LEU A 121 -11.22 19.63 -11.50
C LEU A 121 -10.66 20.51 -12.63
N GLY A 122 -11.48 21.35 -13.25
CA GLY A 122 -11.03 22.30 -14.27
C GLY A 122 -10.14 23.43 -13.71
N ARG A 123 -10.40 23.88 -12.48
CA ARG A 123 -9.50 24.81 -11.76
C ARG A 123 -8.18 24.14 -11.41
N TYR A 124 -8.22 22.89 -10.94
CA TYR A 124 -7.04 22.10 -10.64
C TYR A 124 -6.16 21.86 -11.88
N ALA A 125 -6.75 21.46 -13.01
CA ALA A 125 -6.02 21.24 -14.26
C ALA A 125 -5.33 22.53 -14.77
N ARG A 126 -6.03 23.67 -14.71
CA ARG A 126 -5.45 24.97 -15.06
C ARG A 126 -4.31 25.39 -14.14
N TRP A 127 -4.46 25.14 -12.84
CA TRP A 127 -3.40 25.43 -11.87
C TRP A 127 -2.16 24.58 -12.10
N LEU A 128 -2.30 23.29 -12.41
CA LEU A 128 -1.17 22.43 -12.77
C LEU A 128 -0.45 22.88 -14.04
N ALA A 129 -1.20 23.36 -15.03
CA ALA A 129 -0.66 23.84 -16.29
C ALA A 129 0.11 25.16 -16.16
N ASP A 130 -0.20 25.99 -15.16
CA ASP A 130 0.48 27.28 -14.94
C ASP A 130 1.85 27.08 -14.28
N PRO A 131 2.97 27.29 -14.98
CA PRO A 131 4.32 27.12 -14.41
C PRO A 131 4.65 28.13 -13.32
N ALA A 132 3.92 29.25 -13.21
CA ALA A 132 4.15 30.25 -12.18
C ALA A 132 3.50 29.89 -10.84
N GLN A 133 2.47 29.03 -10.85
CA GLN A 133 1.70 28.66 -9.66
C GLN A 133 1.82 27.18 -9.29
N ALA A 134 2.05 26.31 -10.27
CA ALA A 134 2.20 24.89 -10.04
C ALA A 134 3.46 24.59 -9.19
N PRO A 135 3.43 23.55 -8.35
CA PRO A 135 4.64 23.08 -7.69
C PRO A 135 5.63 22.56 -8.73
N ALA A 136 6.93 22.69 -8.43
CA ALA A 136 7.99 22.17 -9.28
C ALA A 136 7.77 20.69 -9.59
N GLU A 137 7.38 19.91 -8.59
CA GLU A 137 7.15 18.48 -8.65
C GLU A 137 5.67 18.17 -8.79
N ARG A 138 5.11 18.45 -9.99
CA ARG A 138 3.69 18.30 -10.29
C ARG A 138 3.14 16.90 -10.04
N VAL A 139 3.98 15.87 -10.17
CA VAL A 139 3.57 14.47 -10.01
C VAL A 139 3.01 14.18 -8.61
N PHE A 140 3.46 14.90 -7.57
CA PHE A 140 2.96 14.73 -6.20
C PHE A 140 1.81 15.66 -5.83
N ALA A 141 1.39 16.53 -6.74
CA ALA A 141 0.27 17.45 -6.52
C ALA A 141 -1.08 16.74 -6.73
N THR A 142 -1.29 15.59 -6.09
CA THR A 142 -2.52 14.81 -6.16
C THR A 142 -3.67 15.48 -5.40
N LEU A 143 -4.93 15.10 -5.66
CA LEU A 143 -6.10 15.75 -5.03
C LEU A 143 -6.10 15.65 -3.50
N ASP A 144 -5.46 14.62 -2.94
CA ASP A 144 -5.27 14.43 -1.50
C ASP A 144 -4.06 15.18 -0.91
N ASN A 145 -3.26 15.84 -1.76
CA ASN A 145 -2.11 16.65 -1.38
C ASN A 145 -2.24 18.11 -1.86
N VAL A 146 -3.44 18.52 -2.30
CA VAL A 146 -3.71 19.90 -2.72
C VAL A 146 -4.85 20.47 -1.88
N VAL A 147 -4.61 21.65 -1.33
CA VAL A 147 -5.55 22.38 -0.48
C VAL A 147 -6.11 23.59 -1.24
N ASP A 148 -7.41 23.82 -1.10
CA ASP A 148 -8.04 25.06 -1.54
C ASP A 148 -8.00 26.10 -0.40
N ALA A 149 -7.07 27.05 -0.49
CA ALA A 149 -6.90 28.08 0.53
C ALA A 149 -7.82 29.31 0.33
N GLY A 150 -8.80 29.21 -0.57
CA GLY A 150 -9.71 30.31 -0.93
C GLY A 150 -9.08 31.39 -1.82
N GLN A 151 -7.78 31.64 -1.69
CA GLN A 151 -7.01 32.54 -2.58
C GLN A 151 -6.34 31.81 -3.75
N GLY A 152 -6.32 30.48 -3.73
CA GLY A 152 -5.62 29.67 -4.71
C GLY A 152 -5.45 28.24 -4.23
N LEU A 153 -4.91 27.41 -5.12
CA LEU A 153 -4.55 26.03 -4.83
C LEU A 153 -3.09 25.97 -4.37
N HIS A 154 -2.84 25.19 -3.32
CA HIS A 154 -1.51 25.03 -2.75
C HIS A 154 -1.22 23.55 -2.50
N SER A 155 0.03 23.12 -2.77
CA SER A 155 0.48 21.79 -2.34
C SER A 155 0.59 21.75 -0.82
N PHE A 156 0.07 20.69 -0.20
CA PHE A 156 0.14 20.46 1.24
C PHE A 156 1.53 19.93 1.65
N ASP A 157 2.07 19.01 0.86
CA ASP A 157 3.43 18.48 1.00
C ASP A 157 4.19 18.69 -0.32
N GLY A 158 5.09 19.69 -0.31
CA GLY A 158 6.02 19.99 -1.41
C GLY A 158 7.42 19.39 -1.22
N SER A 159 7.62 18.45 -0.29
CA SER A 159 8.94 17.83 -0.06
C SER A 159 9.31 16.73 -1.03
N TRP A 160 8.34 16.29 -1.82
CA TRP A 160 8.49 15.16 -2.73
C TRP A 160 9.01 15.59 -4.08
N SER A 161 9.98 14.84 -4.60
CA SER A 161 10.45 14.97 -5.99
C SER A 161 10.61 13.61 -6.67
N PHE A 162 10.46 13.61 -7.99
CA PHE A 162 10.51 12.40 -8.80
C PHE A 162 11.57 12.55 -9.89
N ALA A 163 12.43 11.54 -10.05
CA ALA A 163 13.57 11.64 -10.96
C ALA A 163 13.22 11.67 -12.47
N ARG A 164 11.93 11.69 -12.83
CA ARG A 164 11.45 11.73 -14.22
C ARG A 164 10.63 12.98 -14.44
N ASP A 165 10.89 13.66 -15.56
CA ASP A 165 10.06 14.77 -16.00
C ASP A 165 8.64 14.29 -16.35
N VAL A 166 7.64 14.90 -15.73
CA VAL A 166 6.22 14.60 -15.94
C VAL A 166 5.50 15.85 -16.41
N THR A 167 4.77 15.75 -17.52
CA THR A 167 3.96 16.87 -18.04
C THR A 167 2.78 17.15 -17.13
N ALA A 168 2.17 18.34 -17.25
CA ALA A 168 1.03 18.71 -16.43
C ALA A 168 -0.18 17.78 -16.68
N GLU A 169 -0.36 17.35 -17.92
CA GLU A 169 -1.41 16.45 -18.38
C GLU A 169 -1.26 15.07 -17.73
N VAL A 170 -0.06 14.47 -17.79
CA VAL A 170 0.21 13.16 -17.18
C VAL A 170 0.07 13.22 -15.65
N ALA A 171 0.52 14.32 -15.02
CA ALA A 171 0.35 14.52 -13.57
C ALA A 171 -1.13 14.62 -13.18
N ALA A 172 -1.95 15.35 -13.95
CA ALA A 172 -3.39 15.46 -13.73
C ALA A 172 -4.10 14.11 -13.90
N VAL A 173 -3.79 13.37 -14.97
CA VAL A 173 -4.35 12.03 -15.23
C VAL A 173 -3.98 11.06 -14.11
N ARG A 174 -2.73 11.11 -13.63
CA ARG A 174 -2.29 10.32 -12.47
C ARG A 174 -3.10 10.66 -11.23
N ALA A 175 -3.29 11.93 -10.92
CA ALA A 175 -4.08 12.35 -9.77
C ALA A 175 -5.54 11.87 -9.87
N PHE A 176 -6.15 11.91 -11.06
CA PHE A 176 -7.50 11.40 -11.30
C PHE A 176 -7.58 9.88 -11.22
N LEU A 177 -6.54 9.15 -11.67
CA LEU A 177 -6.46 7.70 -11.54
C LEU A 177 -6.39 7.28 -10.07
N ARG A 178 -5.51 7.93 -9.29
CA ARG A 178 -5.41 7.70 -7.85
C ARG A 178 -6.73 7.99 -7.13
N PHE A 179 -7.38 9.11 -7.47
CA PHE A 179 -8.69 9.46 -6.94
C PHE A 179 -9.75 8.43 -7.31
N ALA A 180 -9.81 7.99 -8.57
CA ALA A 180 -10.76 6.98 -9.03
C ALA A 180 -10.59 5.64 -8.28
N ARG A 181 -9.34 5.19 -8.09
CA ARG A 181 -9.03 3.99 -7.31
C ARG A 181 -9.51 4.11 -5.87
N ARG A 182 -9.31 5.26 -5.24
CA ARG A 182 -9.78 5.54 -3.87
C ARG A 182 -11.29 5.65 -3.75
N LEU A 183 -11.93 6.31 -4.71
CA LEU A 183 -13.38 6.43 -4.76
C LEU A 183 -14.03 5.03 -4.77
N GLN A 184 -13.44 4.11 -5.54
CA GLN A 184 -13.88 2.73 -5.67
C GLN A 184 -13.55 1.88 -4.44
N SER A 185 -12.30 1.92 -3.95
CA SER A 185 -11.86 1.11 -2.82
C SER A 185 -12.49 1.55 -1.50
N GLY A 186 -12.79 2.84 -1.34
CA GLY A 186 -13.51 3.37 -0.19
C GLY A 186 -15.03 3.22 -0.25
N ALA A 187 -15.58 2.68 -1.35
CA ALA A 187 -17.01 2.53 -1.60
C ALA A 187 -17.81 3.82 -1.33
N TYR A 188 -17.25 4.96 -1.74
CA TYR A 188 -17.88 6.26 -1.57
C TYR A 188 -19.09 6.40 -2.49
N GLU A 189 -20.11 7.11 -2.01
CA GLU A 189 -21.26 7.49 -2.84
C GLU A 189 -20.78 8.36 -4.00
N ASN A 190 -21.16 7.98 -5.22
CA ASN A 190 -20.69 8.64 -6.42
C ASN A 190 -21.71 8.53 -7.57
N PRO A 191 -21.68 9.50 -8.51
CA PRO A 191 -22.67 9.57 -9.59
C PRO A 191 -22.41 8.61 -10.75
N TRP A 192 -21.30 7.88 -10.76
CA TRP A 192 -20.91 7.02 -11.88
C TRP A 192 -21.43 5.59 -11.72
N PRO A 193 -21.62 4.85 -12.83
CA PRO A 193 -22.07 3.47 -12.77
C PRO A 193 -21.12 2.57 -11.98
N VAL A 194 -21.70 1.71 -11.13
CA VAL A 194 -20.97 0.67 -10.40
C VAL A 194 -20.25 -0.25 -11.39
N GLY A 195 -18.98 -0.56 -11.11
CA GLY A 195 -18.15 -1.43 -11.96
C GLY A 195 -17.40 -0.70 -13.08
N THR A 196 -17.47 0.63 -13.15
CA THR A 196 -16.59 1.41 -14.03
C THR A 196 -15.14 1.21 -13.60
N ALA A 197 -14.26 0.75 -14.50
CA ALA A 197 -12.83 0.61 -14.21
C ALA A 197 -12.20 1.97 -13.84
N ALA A 198 -11.21 1.98 -12.94
CA ALA A 198 -10.58 3.19 -12.45
C ALA A 198 -9.97 4.05 -13.59
N GLU A 199 -9.38 3.41 -14.60
CA GLU A 199 -8.80 4.05 -15.78
C GLU A 199 -9.86 4.77 -16.60
N ARG A 200 -11.02 4.14 -16.81
CA ARG A 200 -12.14 4.74 -17.53
C ARG A 200 -12.74 5.92 -16.76
N LEU A 201 -12.82 5.79 -15.43
CA LEU A 201 -13.24 6.89 -14.57
C LEU A 201 -12.23 8.04 -14.63
N ALA A 202 -10.93 7.77 -14.59
CA ALA A 202 -9.88 8.78 -14.72
C ALA A 202 -9.97 9.55 -16.03
N ILE A 203 -10.22 8.86 -17.16
CA ILE A 203 -10.47 9.51 -18.46
C ILE A 203 -11.69 10.42 -18.39
N THR A 204 -12.78 9.94 -17.78
CA THR A 204 -14.02 10.73 -17.61
C THR A 204 -13.78 11.98 -16.78
N LEU A 205 -13.01 11.87 -15.69
CA LEU A 205 -12.63 12.99 -14.83
C LEU A 205 -11.72 13.98 -15.58
N ALA A 206 -10.78 13.48 -16.38
CA ALA A 206 -9.91 14.32 -17.20
C ALA A 206 -10.71 15.10 -18.26
N THR A 207 -11.62 14.44 -18.98
CA THR A 207 -12.53 15.12 -19.92
C THR A 207 -13.41 16.13 -19.20
N THR A 208 -13.88 15.81 -18.00
CA THR A 208 -14.66 16.73 -17.16
C THR A 208 -13.83 17.95 -16.75
N ALA A 209 -12.53 17.77 -16.50
CA ALA A 209 -11.59 18.87 -16.24
C ALA A 209 -11.24 19.70 -17.49
N GLY A 210 -11.74 19.33 -18.68
CA GLY A 210 -11.42 19.97 -19.95
C GLY A 210 -10.11 19.49 -20.59
N LEU A 211 -9.58 18.35 -20.16
CA LEU A 211 -8.37 17.75 -20.74
C LEU A 211 -8.73 16.72 -21.80
N THR A 212 -7.96 16.73 -22.90
CA THR A 212 -7.94 15.66 -23.89
C THR A 212 -6.80 14.72 -23.55
N VAL A 213 -7.11 13.45 -23.31
CA VAL A 213 -6.12 12.45 -22.85
C VAL A 213 -6.00 11.34 -23.88
N SER A 214 -4.76 11.00 -24.21
CA SER A 214 -4.41 9.84 -25.03
C SER A 214 -4.24 8.58 -24.18
N ASP A 215 -4.45 7.41 -24.78
CA ASP A 215 -4.24 6.12 -24.10
C ASP A 215 -2.79 5.95 -23.59
N ASP A 216 -1.82 6.54 -24.30
CA ASP A 216 -0.41 6.53 -23.91
C ASP A 216 -0.17 7.34 -22.63
N GLU A 217 -0.85 8.48 -22.45
CA GLU A 217 -0.77 9.28 -21.22
C GLU A 217 -1.42 8.58 -20.03
N VAL A 218 -2.54 7.87 -20.25
CA VAL A 218 -3.18 7.06 -19.20
C VAL A 218 -2.27 5.92 -18.77
N ARG A 219 -1.67 5.20 -19.72
CA ARG A 219 -0.72 4.13 -19.42
C ARG A 219 0.49 4.66 -18.65
N LEU A 220 1.07 5.76 -19.12
CA LEU A 220 2.21 6.39 -18.46
C LEU A 220 1.87 6.86 -17.03
N ALA A 221 0.71 7.50 -16.85
CA ALA A 221 0.22 7.90 -15.53
C ALA A 221 0.05 6.70 -14.59
N ALA A 222 -0.46 5.57 -15.10
CA ALA A 222 -0.62 4.33 -14.34
C ALA A 222 0.73 3.69 -13.96
N GLU A 223 1.71 3.70 -14.86
CA GLU A 223 3.07 3.24 -14.59
C GLU A 223 3.73 4.07 -13.47
N ILE A 224 3.62 5.39 -13.55
CA ILE A 224 4.17 6.30 -12.53
C ILE A 224 3.46 6.12 -11.19
N ASP A 225 2.12 5.95 -11.19
CA ASP A 225 1.37 5.71 -9.95
C ASP A 225 1.80 4.40 -9.28
N ALA A 226 1.97 3.33 -10.06
CA ALA A 226 2.44 2.04 -9.55
C ALA A 226 3.86 2.13 -8.99
N GLU A 227 4.78 2.83 -9.67
CA GLU A 227 6.15 3.03 -9.19
C GLU A 227 6.19 3.82 -7.86
N ILE A 228 5.35 4.84 -7.73
CA ILE A 228 5.25 5.63 -6.51
C ILE A 228 4.59 4.83 -5.38
N ASP A 229 3.52 4.08 -5.67
CA ASP A 229 2.84 3.24 -4.68
C ASP A 229 3.73 2.08 -4.19
N GLU A 230 4.59 1.51 -5.04
CA GLU A 230 5.59 0.51 -4.65
C GLU A 230 6.54 1.05 -3.58
N VAL A 231 6.97 2.31 -3.72
CA VAL A 231 7.86 2.98 -2.75
C VAL A 231 7.15 3.25 -1.43
N PHE A 232 5.88 3.65 -1.47
CA PHE A 232 5.12 3.90 -0.25
C PHE A 232 4.72 2.61 0.48
N GLY A 233 4.80 1.47 -0.21
CA GLY A 233 4.20 0.22 0.20
C GLY A 233 2.68 0.33 0.18
N ASP A 234 2.00 -0.81 0.05
CA ASP A 234 0.53 -0.89 0.16
C ASP A 234 0.12 -0.71 1.62
N ALA A 235 0.31 0.51 2.12
CA ALA A 235 -0.16 0.93 3.41
C ALA A 235 -1.61 1.32 3.27
N ASP A 236 -2.44 0.30 3.40
CA ASP A 236 -3.79 0.49 3.88
C ASP A 236 -3.74 1.37 5.17
N PRO A 237 -4.27 2.61 5.15
CA PRO A 237 -4.31 3.45 6.35
C PRO A 237 -5.24 2.89 7.45
N THR A 238 -5.94 1.77 7.20
CA THR A 238 -6.70 1.02 8.19
C THR A 238 -5.97 -0.21 8.76
N ASP A 239 -4.74 -0.50 8.31
CA ASP A 239 -3.91 -1.58 8.85
C ASP A 239 -2.60 -1.04 9.46
N PRO A 240 -2.64 -0.53 10.70
CA PRO A 240 -1.44 -0.08 11.40
C PRO A 240 -0.51 -1.22 11.86
N ALA A 241 -0.85 -2.50 11.60
CA ALA A 241 -0.13 -3.64 12.16
C ALA A 241 0.35 -4.68 11.12
N GLY A 242 0.03 -4.55 9.83
CA GLY A 242 0.31 -5.58 8.83
C GLY A 242 -0.49 -6.87 9.08
N TRP A 243 -1.58 -6.78 9.86
CA TRP A 243 -2.54 -7.85 10.00
C TRP A 243 -3.59 -7.61 8.93
N THR A 244 -3.58 -8.47 7.90
CA THR A 244 -4.63 -8.52 6.88
C THR A 244 -5.99 -8.83 7.52
N VAL A 245 -6.62 -7.81 8.09
CA VAL A 245 -8.02 -7.86 8.53
C VAL A 245 -8.85 -7.64 7.27
N PRO A 246 -9.71 -8.60 6.88
CA PRO A 246 -10.50 -8.45 5.66
C PRO A 246 -11.42 -7.22 5.75
N ARG A 247 -11.30 -6.32 4.77
CA ARG A 247 -12.11 -5.10 4.63
C ARG A 247 -13.56 -5.45 4.27
N GLY A 248 -14.45 -5.41 5.26
CA GLY A 248 -15.89 -5.56 5.07
C GLY A 248 -16.38 -7.01 4.94
N HIS A 249 -17.66 -7.22 5.28
CA HIS A 249 -18.26 -8.56 5.43
C HIS A 249 -18.19 -9.41 4.14
N ARG A 250 -18.29 -8.78 2.96
CA ARG A 250 -18.21 -9.50 1.67
C ARG A 250 -16.79 -9.97 1.33
N GLU A 251 -15.77 -9.16 1.58
CA GLU A 251 -14.38 -9.57 1.34
C GLU A 251 -13.90 -10.55 2.42
N ALA A 252 -14.42 -10.45 3.64
CA ALA A 252 -14.24 -11.46 4.67
C ALA A 252 -14.78 -12.82 4.20
N LEU A 253 -15.99 -12.87 3.64
CA LEU A 253 -16.55 -14.10 3.08
C LEU A 253 -15.77 -14.61 1.86
N ALA A 254 -15.30 -13.73 0.98
CA ALA A 254 -14.48 -14.11 -0.17
C ALA A 254 -13.11 -14.67 0.25
N THR A 255 -12.48 -14.05 1.25
CA THR A 255 -11.21 -14.51 1.84
C THR A 255 -11.40 -15.86 2.54
N VAL A 256 -12.48 -16.03 3.31
CA VAL A 256 -12.84 -17.31 3.93
C VAL A 256 -13.07 -18.38 2.86
N ALA A 257 -13.76 -18.07 1.77
CA ALA A 257 -13.95 -19.00 0.66
C ALA A 257 -12.62 -19.40 0.00
N LYS A 258 -11.71 -18.45 -0.23
CA LYS A 258 -10.37 -18.69 -0.80
C LYS A 258 -9.51 -19.55 0.13
N LEU A 259 -9.52 -19.28 1.44
CA LEU A 259 -8.80 -20.06 2.43
C LEU A 259 -9.36 -21.48 2.54
N ASN A 260 -10.68 -21.66 2.47
CA ASN A 260 -11.30 -22.98 2.44
C ASN A 260 -10.92 -23.77 1.19
N ALA A 261 -10.83 -23.11 0.03
CA ALA A 261 -10.36 -23.75 -1.20
C ALA A 261 -8.89 -24.19 -1.10
N ALA A 262 -8.02 -23.35 -0.56
CA ALA A 262 -6.62 -23.70 -0.33
C ALA A 262 -6.46 -24.84 0.69
N LEU A 263 -7.27 -24.86 1.76
CA LEU A 263 -7.31 -25.96 2.73
C LEU A 263 -7.81 -27.27 2.11
N ALA A 264 -8.76 -27.21 1.18
CA ALA A 264 -9.22 -28.39 0.46
C ALA A 264 -8.13 -28.94 -0.46
N ASP A 265 -7.41 -28.08 -1.17
CA ASP A 265 -6.34 -28.46 -2.10
C ASP A 265 -5.15 -29.10 -1.36
N THR A 266 -4.69 -28.47 -0.28
CA THR A 266 -3.64 -29.02 0.60
C THR A 266 -4.04 -30.36 1.23
N ARG A 267 -5.29 -30.55 1.65
CA ARG A 267 -5.78 -31.85 2.14
C ARG A 267 -5.80 -32.90 1.04
N ALA A 268 -6.16 -32.54 -0.19
CA ALA A 268 -6.11 -33.45 -1.32
C ALA A 268 -4.66 -33.88 -1.62
N GLN A 269 -3.71 -32.96 -1.55
CA GLN A 269 -2.28 -33.25 -1.72
C GLN A 269 -1.74 -34.19 -0.62
N VAL A 270 -2.09 -33.95 0.65
CA VAL A 270 -1.70 -34.84 1.76
C VAL A 270 -2.25 -36.24 1.53
N LYS A 271 -3.54 -36.37 1.18
CA LYS A 271 -4.16 -37.66 0.89
C LYS A 271 -3.45 -38.40 -0.25
N TRP A 272 -3.11 -37.69 -1.33
CA TRP A 272 -2.37 -38.27 -2.46
C TRP A 272 -0.97 -38.75 -2.06
N LEU A 273 -0.26 -37.99 -1.21
CA LEU A 273 1.04 -38.40 -0.67
C LEU A 273 0.92 -39.65 0.20
N ASP A 274 -0.10 -39.72 1.07
CA ASP A 274 -0.35 -40.89 1.92
C ASP A 274 -0.63 -42.15 1.08
N GLU A 275 -1.46 -42.02 0.05
CA GLU A 275 -1.75 -43.12 -0.89
C GLU A 275 -0.48 -43.57 -1.64
N THR A 276 0.35 -42.62 -2.07
CA THR A 276 1.62 -42.90 -2.76
C THR A 276 2.63 -43.61 -1.86
N VAL A 277 2.72 -43.20 -0.59
CA VAL A 277 3.58 -43.84 0.41
C VAL A 277 3.09 -45.26 0.68
N ALA A 278 1.78 -45.45 0.89
CA ALA A 278 1.19 -46.77 1.12
C ALA A 278 1.44 -47.73 -0.05
N GLU A 279 1.31 -47.27 -1.30
CA GLU A 279 1.62 -48.08 -2.48
C GLU A 279 3.11 -48.49 -2.54
N ARG A 280 4.01 -47.55 -2.22
CA ARG A 280 5.45 -47.84 -2.19
C ARG A 280 5.81 -48.83 -1.09
N ASP A 281 5.23 -48.69 0.09
CA ASP A 281 5.44 -49.61 1.20
C ASP A 281 4.93 -51.01 0.87
N GLN A 282 3.79 -51.12 0.19
CA GLN A 282 3.28 -52.40 -0.30
C GLN A 282 4.23 -53.03 -1.32
N ARG A 283 4.75 -52.25 -2.28
CA ARG A 283 5.75 -52.73 -3.25
C ARG A 283 7.06 -53.17 -2.57
N LEU A 284 7.52 -52.44 -1.55
CA LEU A 284 8.70 -52.80 -0.77
C LEU A 284 8.47 -54.10 0.01
N MET A 285 7.29 -54.27 0.61
CA MET A 285 6.88 -55.50 1.30
C MET A 285 6.83 -56.70 0.35
N GLU A 286 6.29 -56.52 -0.87
CA GLU A 286 6.28 -57.55 -1.91
C GLU A 286 7.69 -57.90 -2.39
N ALA A 287 8.54 -56.90 -2.66
CA ALA A 287 9.95 -57.11 -3.02
C ALA A 287 10.73 -57.82 -1.90
N ALA A 288 10.47 -57.48 -0.63
CA ALA A 288 11.05 -58.15 0.53
C ALA A 288 10.60 -59.61 0.66
N LYS A 289 9.32 -59.91 0.36
CA LYS A 289 8.80 -61.29 0.29
C LYS A 289 9.47 -62.10 -0.82
N ILE A 290 9.61 -61.52 -2.02
CA ILE A 290 10.31 -62.16 -3.15
C ILE A 290 11.78 -62.45 -2.79
N ARG A 291 12.45 -61.53 -2.07
CA ARG A 291 13.83 -61.72 -1.61
C ARG A 291 13.99 -62.84 -0.56
N LYS A 292 12.92 -63.18 0.16
CA LYS A 292 12.86 -64.32 1.10
C LYS A 292 12.43 -65.64 0.46
N SER A 293 11.94 -65.62 -0.79
CA SER A 293 11.55 -66.82 -1.52
C SER A 293 12.78 -67.70 -1.86
N ILE A 294 12.61 -69.01 -1.70
CA ILE A 294 13.63 -70.05 -1.96
C ILE A 294 14.14 -69.98 -3.42
N THR A 295 13.28 -69.60 -4.36
CA THR A 295 13.64 -69.46 -5.79
C THR A 295 14.63 -68.30 -6.03
N PHE A 296 14.53 -67.20 -5.27
CA PHE A 296 15.48 -66.08 -5.34
C PHE A 296 16.83 -66.43 -4.71
N ARG A 297 16.85 -67.26 -3.65
CA ARG A 297 18.10 -67.81 -3.08
C ARG A 297 18.81 -68.74 -4.05
N ILE A 298 18.08 -69.55 -4.82
CA ILE A 298 18.66 -70.43 -5.84
C ILE A 298 19.23 -69.61 -7.01
N GLY A 299 18.49 -68.62 -7.52
CA GLY A 299 18.97 -67.73 -8.60
C GLY A 299 20.23 -66.93 -8.23
N ARG A 300 20.35 -66.47 -6.98
CA ARG A 300 21.53 -65.74 -6.50
C ARG A 300 22.79 -66.62 -6.38
N ILE A 301 22.64 -67.93 -6.22
CA ILE A 301 23.77 -68.88 -6.25
C ILE A 301 24.32 -69.02 -7.68
N PHE A 302 23.46 -68.92 -8.71
CA PHE A 302 23.87 -69.03 -10.11
C PHE A 302 24.51 -67.75 -10.69
N THR A 303 24.30 -66.59 -10.08
CA THR A 303 24.87 -65.30 -10.56
C THR A 303 26.10 -64.82 -9.79
N LEU A 304 26.63 -65.60 -8.84
CA LEU A 304 27.89 -65.26 -8.19
C LEU A 304 29.07 -65.55 -9.14
N PRO A 305 30.07 -64.65 -9.24
CA PRO A 305 31.27 -64.92 -10.02
C PRO A 305 31.99 -66.17 -9.47
N ILE A 306 32.40 -67.07 -10.37
CA ILE A 306 32.96 -68.40 -10.08
C ILE A 306 34.09 -68.37 -9.03
N SER A 307 34.83 -67.25 -8.94
CA SER A 307 35.90 -67.03 -7.96
C SER A 307 35.44 -67.10 -6.49
N VAL A 308 34.18 -66.77 -6.18
CA VAL A 308 33.62 -66.83 -4.82
C VAL A 308 33.13 -68.24 -4.49
N LEU A 309 32.57 -68.95 -5.47
CA LEU A 309 32.09 -70.34 -5.31
C LEU A 309 33.26 -71.30 -4.97
N VAL A 310 34.42 -71.08 -5.59
CA VAL A 310 35.65 -71.86 -5.34
C VAL A 310 36.22 -71.64 -3.94
N LYS A 311 36.04 -70.46 -3.33
CA LYS A 311 36.47 -70.19 -1.95
C LYS A 311 35.58 -70.86 -0.91
N LEU A 312 34.26 -70.93 -1.13
CA LEU A 312 33.31 -71.59 -0.24
C LEU A 312 33.47 -73.13 -0.22
N LEU A 313 33.84 -73.73 -1.35
CA LEU A 313 34.10 -75.18 -1.43
C LEU A 313 35.48 -75.60 -0.89
N ARG A 314 36.42 -74.66 -0.69
CA ARG A 314 37.76 -74.96 -0.13
C ARG A 314 37.92 -74.67 1.36
N GLY A 315 36.94 -74.03 2.02
CA GLY A 315 36.99 -73.68 3.45
C GLY A 315 36.28 -74.65 4.39
N GLY A 316 35.76 -75.78 3.89
CA GLY A 316 35.03 -76.78 4.68
C GLY A 316 35.76 -78.12 4.74
N ARG A 317 36.94 -78.14 5.37
CA ARG A 317 37.57 -79.31 5.99
C ARG A 317 38.41 -78.84 7.16
#